data_AF-A0A497KNW8-F1
#
_entry.id   AF-A0A497KNW8-F1
#
_cell.length_a   1.000
_cell.length_b   1.000
_cell.length_c   1.000
_cell.angle_alpha   90.00
_cell.angle_beta   90.00
_cell.angle_gamma   90.00
#
_symmetry.space_group_name_H-M   'P 1'
#
loop_
_entity.id
_entity.type
_entity.pdbx_description
1 polymer ?
#
loop_
_entity_poly.entity_id
_entity_poly.type
_entity_poly.pdbx_seq_one_letter_code
_entity_poly.pdbx_strand_id
1 'polypeptide(L)'
;MIGLAIFLIGGGIYDIFRFPPPVIVLGGNRLLFFVPGDLSAQTMVESIFSMILLLIGFLGFLMISRASKSSSTRYTTLLLTVGLTLIVIGVSLMHLLLTLK
;
A
#
# COMPACT_ATOMS: atom_id res chain seq x y z
N MET A 1 -0.74 -14.86 -8.43
CA MET A 1 -1.41 -13.82 -9.24
C MET A 1 -1.57 -12.50 -8.50
N ILE A 2 -2.09 -12.48 -7.26
CA ILE A 2 -2.27 -11.23 -6.49
C ILE A 2 -0.98 -10.42 -6.33
N GLY A 3 0.15 -11.06 -5.98
CA GLY A 3 1.43 -10.33 -5.85
C GLY A 3 1.87 -9.63 -7.14
N LEU A 4 1.63 -10.25 -8.30
CA LEU A 4 1.87 -9.63 -9.60
C LEU A 4 0.93 -8.45 -9.85
N ALA A 5 -0.35 -8.57 -9.51
CA ALA A 5 -1.30 -7.46 -9.62
C ALA A 5 -0.89 -6.27 -8.73
N ILE A 6 -0.50 -6.54 -7.48
CA ILE A 6 -0.01 -5.51 -6.55
C ILE A 6 1.27 -4.87 -7.09
N PHE A 7 2.20 -5.66 -7.63
CA PHE A 7 3.43 -5.15 -8.23
C PHE A 7 3.14 -4.23 -9.42
N LEU A 8 2.24 -4.64 -10.33
CA LEU A 8 1.89 -3.84 -11.50
C LEU A 8 1.18 -2.53 -11.12
N ILE A 9 0.27 -2.57 -10.14
CA ILE A 9 -0.50 -1.40 -9.69
C ILE A 9 0.34 -0.46 -8.83
N GLY A 10 1.21 -0.99 -7.96
CA GLY A 10 1.99 -0.23 -6.99
C GLY A 10 3.27 0.41 -7.53
N GLY A 11 3.49 0.42 -8.85
CA GLY A 11 4.64 1.10 -9.46
C GLY A 11 5.79 0.19 -9.89
N GLY A 12 5.62 -1.14 -9.86
CA GLY A 12 6.66 -2.06 -10.31
C GLY A 12 7.04 -1.91 -11.78
N ILE A 13 6.10 -1.48 -12.63
CA ILE A 13 6.41 -1.07 -14.01
C ILE A 13 7.32 0.17 -14.00
N TYR A 14 6.98 1.19 -13.19
CA TYR A 14 7.78 2.40 -13.09
C TYR A 14 9.20 2.10 -12.63
N ASP A 15 9.38 1.24 -11.62
CA ASP A 15 10.68 0.83 -11.11
C ASP A 15 11.57 0.19 -12.19
N ILE A 16 10.99 -0.69 -13.02
CA ILE A 16 11.72 -1.39 -14.10
C ILE A 16 12.14 -0.43 -15.22
N PHE A 17 11.31 0.54 -15.58
CA PHE A 17 11.56 1.40 -16.75
C PHE A 17 12.30 2.70 -16.42
N ARG A 18 12.09 3.24 -15.21
CA ARG A 18 12.63 4.55 -14.80
C ARG A 18 13.82 4.45 -13.84
N PHE A 19 14.03 3.30 -13.21
CA PHE A 19 15.09 3.09 -12.21
C PHE A 19 15.19 4.27 -11.22
N PRO A 20 14.09 4.61 -10.52
CA PRO A 20 14.10 5.77 -9.65
C PRO A 20 15.10 5.60 -8.50
N PRO A 21 15.64 6.72 -7.98
CA PRO A 21 16.48 6.65 -6.80
C PRO A 21 15.69 6.06 -5.62
N PRO A 22 16.34 5.34 -4.69
CA PRO A 22 15.67 4.82 -3.51
C PRO A 22 15.00 5.90 -2.67
N VAL A 23 15.69 7.04 -2.53
CA VAL A 23 15.25 8.23 -1.80
C VAL A 23 15.83 9.47 -2.51
N ILE A 24 15.22 10.64 -2.29
CA ILE A 24 15.76 11.91 -2.73
C ILE A 24 16.62 12.49 -1.60
N VAL A 25 17.85 12.89 -1.92
CA VAL A 25 18.75 13.58 -0.98
C VAL A 25 18.71 15.07 -1.28
N LEU A 26 18.15 15.85 -0.36
CA LEU A 26 18.29 17.30 -0.35
C LEU A 26 19.52 17.70 0.47
N GLY A 27 20.14 18.81 0.08
CA GLY A 27 21.31 19.35 0.78
C GLY A 27 21.09 19.45 2.30
N GLY A 28 22.14 19.19 3.08
CA GLY A 28 22.10 19.22 4.54
C GLY A 28 21.43 18.01 5.20
N ASN A 29 21.67 16.80 4.69
CA ASN A 29 21.17 15.52 5.24
C ASN A 29 19.64 15.34 5.27
N ARG A 30 18.89 16.08 4.46
CA ARG A 30 17.43 15.92 4.39
C ARG A 30 17.09 14.84 3.37
N LEU A 31 16.50 13.74 3.84
CA LEU A 31 16.02 12.65 2.99
C LEU A 31 14.52 12.80 2.75
N LEU A 32 14.09 12.71 1.49
CA LEU A 32 12.68 12.57 1.14
C LEU A 32 12.43 11.16 0.58
N PHE A 33 11.41 10.52 1.14
CA PHE A 33 10.99 9.17 0.76
C PHE A 33 9.96 9.16 -0.37
N PHE A 34 9.44 10.31 -0.75
CA PHE A 34 8.48 10.49 -1.84
C PHE A 34 8.84 11.77 -2.60
N VAL A 35 8.27 11.94 -3.80
CA VAL A 35 8.48 13.15 -4.61
C VAL A 35 7.35 14.14 -4.37
N PRO A 36 7.58 15.27 -3.66
CA PRO A 36 6.56 16.28 -3.44
C PRO A 36 6.31 17.11 -4.71
N GLY A 37 5.05 17.42 -4.98
CA GLY A 37 4.56 18.22 -6.10
C GLY A 37 4.53 17.50 -7.45
N ASP A 38 4.96 16.23 -7.52
CA ASP A 38 5.01 15.47 -8.77
C ASP A 38 4.35 14.09 -8.61
N LEU A 39 3.13 13.98 -9.13
CA LEU A 39 2.36 12.73 -9.15
C LEU A 39 2.93 11.69 -10.13
N SER A 40 3.70 12.12 -11.14
CA SER A 40 4.28 11.25 -12.17
C SER A 40 5.63 10.68 -11.77
N ALA A 41 6.29 11.30 -10.79
CA ALA A 41 7.54 10.82 -10.23
C ALA A 41 7.30 9.97 -8.98
N GLN A 42 8.14 8.97 -8.78
CA GLN A 42 8.08 8.06 -7.65
C GLN A 42 9.50 7.68 -7.25
N THR A 43 9.75 7.49 -5.95
CA THR A 43 10.99 6.86 -5.46
C THR A 43 10.78 5.36 -5.31
N MET A 44 11.86 4.57 -5.26
CA MET A 44 11.73 3.12 -5.03
C MET A 44 11.04 2.83 -3.68
N VAL A 45 11.36 3.60 -2.64
CA VAL A 45 10.73 3.45 -1.31
C VAL A 45 9.24 3.75 -1.38
N GLU A 46 8.84 4.80 -2.10
CA GLU A 46 7.44 5.15 -2.26
C GLU A 46 6.66 4.06 -3.01
N SER A 47 7.25 3.47 -4.07
CA SER A 47 6.64 2.35 -4.78
C SER A 47 6.45 1.14 -3.86
N ILE A 48 7.49 0.71 -3.15
CA ILE A 48 7.42 -0.41 -2.20
C ILE A 48 6.39 -0.14 -1.12
N PHE A 49 6.36 1.07 -0.57
CA PHE A 49 5.41 1.44 0.47
C PHE A 49 3.97 1.38 -0.05
N SER A 50 3.72 1.88 -1.27
CA SER A 50 2.41 1.78 -1.91
C SER A 50 1.98 0.32 -2.13
N MET A 51 2.89 -0.58 -2.54
CA MET A 51 2.61 -2.01 -2.68
C MET A 51 2.25 -2.67 -1.34
N ILE A 52 2.93 -2.30 -0.26
CA ILE A 52 2.63 -2.79 1.09
C ILE A 52 1.23 -2.34 1.52
N LEU A 53 0.87 -1.07 1.30
CA LEU A 53 -0.46 -0.56 1.63
C LEU A 53 -1.56 -1.26 0.82
N LEU A 54 -1.34 -1.51 -0.48
CA LEU A 54 -2.24 -2.31 -1.31
C LEU A 54 -2.39 -3.74 -0.78
N LEU A 55 -1.30 -4.36 -0.36
CA LEU A 55 -1.32 -5.70 0.24
C LEU A 55 -2.12 -5.73 1.54
N ILE A 56 -1.94 -4.72 2.41
CA ILE A 56 -2.69 -4.59 3.67
C ILE A 56 -4.19 -4.47 3.39
N GLY A 57 -4.59 -3.57 2.49
CA GLY A 57 -6.00 -3.43 2.11
C GLY A 57 -6.58 -4.72 1.52
N PHE A 58 -5.82 -5.41 0.66
CA PHE A 58 -6.22 -6.68 0.07
C PHE A 58 -6.35 -7.81 1.11
N LEU A 59 -5.42 -7.90 2.07
CA LEU A 59 -5.53 -8.84 3.19
C LEU A 59 -6.80 -8.58 4.01
N GLY A 60 -7.19 -7.32 4.17
CA GLY A 60 -8.45 -6.96 4.79
C GLY A 60 -9.67 -7.55 4.06
N PHE A 61 -9.73 -7.42 2.73
CA PHE A 61 -10.76 -8.05 1.91
C PHE A 61 -10.75 -9.58 2.00
N LEU A 62 -9.56 -10.20 2.07
CA LEU A 62 -9.46 -11.65 2.26
C LEU A 62 -10.02 -12.11 3.61
N MET A 63 -9.76 -11.37 4.69
CA MET A 63 -10.31 -11.68 6.02
C MET A 63 -11.84 -11.61 6.02
N ILE A 64 -12.42 -10.55 5.43
CA ILE A 64 -13.87 -10.43 5.27
C ILE A 64 -14.44 -11.58 4.43
N SER A 65 -13.78 -11.92 3.32
CA SER A 65 -14.19 -13.02 2.44
C SER A 65 -14.20 -14.37 3.17
N ARG A 66 -13.26 -14.58 4.09
CA ARG A 66 -13.21 -15.78 4.96
C ARG A 66 -14.28 -15.74 6.04
N ALA A 67 -14.61 -14.56 6.57
CA ALA A 67 -15.65 -14.39 7.58
C ALA A 67 -17.02 -14.88 7.06
N SER A 68 -17.36 -14.57 5.81
CA SER A 68 -18.62 -14.97 5.18
C SER A 68 -18.81 -16.49 5.06
N LYS A 69 -17.74 -17.28 5.20
CA LYS A 69 -17.76 -18.75 5.11
C LYS A 69 -17.65 -19.43 6.47
N SER A 70 -17.50 -18.67 7.55
CA SER A 70 -17.37 -19.24 8.89
C SER A 70 -18.72 -19.44 9.56
N SER A 71 -18.86 -20.58 10.24
CA SER A 71 -20.03 -20.92 11.05
C SER A 71 -19.97 -20.40 12.49
N SER A 72 -18.79 -20.00 12.98
CA SER A 72 -18.61 -19.55 14.37
C SER A 72 -18.76 -18.04 14.46
N THR A 73 -19.81 -17.57 15.15
CA THR A 73 -20.08 -16.14 15.35
C THR A 73 -18.88 -15.37 15.92
N ARG A 74 -18.14 -15.98 16.86
CA ARG A 74 -16.94 -15.35 17.45
C ARG A 74 -15.82 -15.18 16.43
N TYR A 75 -15.61 -16.16 15.55
CA TYR A 75 -14.57 -16.09 14.54
C TYR A 75 -14.96 -15.16 13.38
N THR A 76 -16.24 -15.18 12.98
CA THR A 76 -16.78 -14.25 11.97
C THR A 76 -16.63 -12.80 12.41
N THR A 77 -17.02 -12.48 13.65
CA THR A 77 -16.87 -11.11 14.18
C THR A 77 -15.41 -10.67 14.22
N LEU A 78 -14.50 -11.53 14.69
CA LEU A 78 -13.07 -11.22 14.75
C LEU A 78 -12.47 -10.96 13.35
N LEU A 79 -12.78 -11.81 12.37
CA LEU A 79 -12.34 -11.63 10.98
C LEU A 79 -12.93 -10.39 10.32
N LEU A 80 -14.19 -10.05 10.61
CA LEU A 80 -14.80 -8.82 10.10
C LEU A 80 -14.12 -7.58 10.69
N THR A 81 -13.88 -7.55 12.01
CA THR A 81 -13.21 -6.42 12.66
C THR A 81 -11.77 -6.25 12.17
N VAL A 82 -10.99 -7.33 12.11
CA VAL A 82 -9.61 -7.28 11.59
C VAL A 82 -9.60 -6.93 10.11
N GLY A 83 -10.51 -7.51 9.31
CA GLY A 83 -10.59 -7.21 7.88
C GLY A 83 -10.92 -5.75 7.60
N LEU A 84 -11.90 -5.20 8.32
CA LEU A 84 -12.30 -3.79 8.19
C LEU A 84 -11.19 -2.85 8.63
N THR A 85 -10.53 -3.13 9.76
CA THR A 85 -9.41 -2.29 10.25
C THR A 85 -8.24 -2.26 9.26
N LEU A 86 -7.88 -3.40 8.66
CA LEU A 86 -6.84 -3.45 7.62
C LEU A 86 -7.22 -2.63 6.38
N ILE A 87 -8.48 -2.70 5.93
CA ILE A 87 -8.96 -1.88 4.80
C ILE A 87 -8.86 -0.39 5.14
N VAL A 88 -9.34 0.01 6.32
CA VAL A 88 -9.29 1.42 6.76
C VAL A 88 -7.84 1.91 6.82
N ILE A 89 -6.94 1.15 7.45
CA ILE A 89 -5.51 1.50 7.53
C ILE A 89 -4.90 1.64 6.13
N GLY A 90 -5.12 0.65 5.25
CA GLY A 90 -4.57 0.67 3.89
C GLY A 90 -5.05 1.88 3.08
N VAL A 91 -6.36 2.15 3.10
CA VAL A 91 -6.96 3.27 2.36
C VAL A 91 -6.54 4.62 2.94
N SER A 92 -6.60 4.79 4.26
CA SER A 92 -6.26 6.06 4.91
C SER A 92 -4.78 6.42 4.72
N LEU A 93 -3.86 5.45 4.85
CA LEU A 93 -2.43 5.70 4.63
C LEU A 93 -2.11 5.94 3.16
N MET A 94 -2.81 5.28 2.23
CA MET A 94 -2.63 5.54 0.80
C MET A 94 -3.13 6.94 0.43
N HIS A 95 -4.27 7.34 0.98
CA HIS A 95 -4.78 8.70 0.80
C HIS A 95 -3.84 9.75 1.40
N LEU A 96 -3.28 9.48 2.58
CA LEU A 96 -2.27 10.34 3.20
C LEU A 96 -1.02 10.47 2.32
N LEU A 97 -0.51 9.36 1.79
CA LEU A 97 0.64 9.36 0.88
C LEU A 97 0.37 10.25 -0.34
N LEU A 98 -0.79 10.11 -0.97
CA LEU A 98 -1.19 10.92 -2.12
C LEU A 98 -1.40 12.41 -1.79
N THR A 99 -1.75 12.72 -0.54
CA THR A 99 -1.92 14.12 -0.08
C THR A 99 -0.57 14.77 0.26
N LEU A 100 0.41 13.97 0.67
CA LEU A 100 1.75 14.43 0.99
C LEU A 100 2.61 14.61 -0.27
N LYS A 101 2.34 13.84 -1.33
CA LYS A 101 2.87 14.10 -2.67
C LYS A 101 2.31 15.42 -3.18
#